data_AF-A0A0H3XK37-F1
#
_entry.id   AF-A0A0H3XK37-F1
#
_cell.length_a   1.000
_cell.length_b   1.000
_cell.length_c   1.000
_cell.angle_alpha   90.00
_cell.angle_beta   90.00
_cell.angle_gamma   90.00
#
_symmetry.space_group_name_H-M   'P 1'
#
loop_
_entity.id
_entity.type
_entity.pdbx_description
1 polymer ?
#
loop_
_entity_poly.entity_id
_entity_poly.type
_entity_poly.pdbx_seq_one_letter_code
_entity_poly.pdbx_strand_id
1 'polypeptide(L)'
;MRLFRILLYHFFHKSNVFYLSVLFGYPLLIVIVACSLHADFPITLPTYISVGIILATVIVLPNFLIQYRKIEFIYRLKATTMNIYWIIANICLFFLFIVVLITIWMFLWAMIFPQQRMLVKTINWGIFILGIFLTTTMGIAIGFCAGGIFKSNSVSLIIMFSMFLIPLYLGGVTIPLDIIYNKAPWLFYLTLAIPFKYPVSILQLAWGGDINGMKVISSTGHLINVGFPNIWIGIIVSLAVSGLLIFLGVKFFRLR
;
A
#
# COMPACT_ATOMS: atom_id res chain seq x y z
N MET A 1 12.15 17.39 -12.34
CA MET A 1 12.25 16.78 -13.69
C MET A 1 13.51 15.93 -13.90
N ARG A 2 14.75 16.48 -13.86
CA ARG A 2 15.97 15.68 -14.08
C ARG A 2 16.14 14.52 -13.07
N LEU A 3 15.90 14.76 -11.78
CA LEU A 3 16.03 13.73 -10.74
C LEU A 3 15.01 12.60 -10.91
N PHE A 4 13.75 12.94 -11.20
CA PHE A 4 12.70 11.95 -11.50
C PHE A 4 13.06 11.04 -12.68
N ARG A 5 13.61 11.61 -13.79
CA ARG A 5 14.07 10.80 -14.94
C ARG A 5 15.20 9.84 -14.54
N ILE A 6 16.12 10.27 -13.68
CA ILE A 6 17.21 9.42 -13.18
C ILE A 6 16.66 8.28 -12.30
N LEU A 7 15.72 8.59 -11.40
CA LEU A 7 15.05 7.58 -10.57
C LEU A 7 14.35 6.53 -11.45
N LEU A 8 13.62 6.98 -12.47
CA LEU A 8 12.92 6.11 -13.41
C LEU A 8 13.89 5.22 -14.19
N TYR A 9 14.97 5.79 -14.73
CA TYR A 9 16.01 5.01 -15.41
C TYR A 9 16.64 3.96 -14.49
N HIS A 10 17.04 4.33 -13.27
CA HIS A 10 17.67 3.37 -12.35
C HIS A 10 16.71 2.25 -11.94
N PHE A 11 15.44 2.59 -11.69
CA PHE A 11 14.41 1.63 -11.33
C PHE A 11 14.18 0.59 -12.44
N PHE A 12 14.09 1.03 -13.70
CA PHE A 12 13.81 0.13 -14.83
C PHE A 12 15.05 -0.54 -15.45
N HIS A 13 16.28 -0.06 -15.17
CA HIS A 13 17.50 -0.60 -15.79
C HIS A 13 18.48 -1.31 -14.83
N LYS A 14 18.49 -0.97 -13.54
CA LYS A 14 19.38 -1.60 -12.55
C LYS A 14 18.65 -2.45 -11.50
N SER A 15 17.33 -2.34 -11.42
CA SER A 15 16.48 -2.96 -10.40
C SER A 15 15.67 -4.14 -10.97
N ASN A 16 16.20 -4.88 -11.94
CA ASN A 16 15.39 -5.32 -13.09
C ASN A 16 14.48 -6.54 -12.98
N VAL A 17 14.49 -7.35 -11.93
CA VAL A 17 13.64 -8.56 -11.93
C VAL A 17 12.64 -8.56 -10.79
N PHE A 18 13.11 -8.32 -9.56
CA PHE A 18 12.24 -8.36 -8.39
C PHE A 18 11.15 -7.28 -8.42
N TYR A 19 11.49 -6.07 -8.88
CA TYR A 19 10.56 -4.94 -8.84
C TYR A 19 9.55 -4.99 -10.00
N LEU A 20 9.98 -5.47 -11.16
CA LEU A 20 9.11 -5.74 -12.31
C LEU A 20 8.23 -6.98 -12.07
N SER A 21 8.75 -8.04 -11.45
CA SER A 21 7.94 -9.22 -11.08
C SER A 21 6.90 -8.89 -10.00
N VAL A 22 7.22 -7.96 -9.11
CA VAL A 22 6.24 -7.43 -8.15
C VAL A 22 5.18 -6.56 -8.82
N LEU A 23 5.57 -5.64 -9.71
CA LEU A 23 4.65 -4.73 -10.38
C LEU A 23 3.74 -5.41 -11.39
N PHE A 24 4.27 -6.39 -12.13
CA PHE A 24 3.56 -7.05 -13.22
C PHE A 24 3.16 -8.50 -12.88
N GLY A 25 3.96 -9.22 -12.10
CA GLY A 25 3.69 -10.60 -11.74
C GLY A 25 2.60 -10.75 -10.67
N TYR A 26 2.50 -9.85 -9.69
CA TYR A 26 1.41 -9.91 -8.70
C TYR A 26 0.01 -9.76 -9.33
N PRO A 27 -0.25 -8.76 -10.19
CA PRO A 27 -1.51 -8.64 -10.93
C PRO A 27 -1.81 -9.89 -11.79
N LEU A 28 -0.79 -10.44 -12.44
CA LEU A 28 -0.94 -11.61 -13.31
C LEU A 28 -1.28 -12.87 -12.51
N LEU A 29 -0.65 -13.07 -11.35
CA LEU A 29 -0.98 -14.16 -10.42
C LEU A 29 -2.43 -14.07 -9.93
N ILE A 30 -2.92 -12.87 -9.60
CA ILE A 30 -4.33 -12.69 -9.20
C ILE A 30 -5.26 -13.12 -10.33
N VAL A 31 -4.96 -12.75 -11.56
CA VAL A 31 -5.79 -13.11 -12.73
C VAL A 31 -5.78 -14.62 -12.94
N ILE A 32 -4.62 -15.27 -12.86
CA ILE A 32 -4.53 -16.72 -12.96
C ILE A 32 -5.40 -17.39 -11.89
N VAL A 33 -5.27 -16.96 -10.63
CA VAL A 33 -6.05 -17.49 -9.52
C VAL A 33 -7.56 -17.24 -9.72
N ALA A 34 -7.95 -16.02 -10.09
CA ALA A 34 -9.34 -15.63 -10.31
C ALA A 34 -9.99 -16.39 -11.48
N CYS A 35 -9.26 -16.59 -12.58
CA CYS A 35 -9.70 -17.41 -13.72
C CYS A 35 -9.82 -18.89 -13.33
N SER A 36 -8.89 -19.41 -12.53
CA SER A 36 -8.90 -20.82 -12.10
C SER A 36 -10.09 -21.11 -11.17
N LEU A 37 -10.48 -20.13 -10.36
CA LEU A 37 -11.54 -20.25 -9.35
C LEU A 37 -12.92 -19.77 -9.84
N HIS A 38 -13.09 -19.55 -11.15
CA HIS A 38 -14.39 -19.27 -11.79
C HIS A 38 -15.19 -18.12 -11.13
N ALA A 39 -14.51 -17.05 -10.70
CA ALA A 39 -15.11 -15.78 -10.26
C ALA A 39 -16.07 -15.81 -9.05
N ASP A 40 -16.23 -16.93 -8.34
CA ASP A 40 -17.02 -16.99 -7.09
C ASP A 40 -16.33 -16.35 -5.87
N PHE A 41 -15.25 -15.61 -6.08
CA PHE A 41 -14.50 -14.97 -5.00
C PHE A 41 -15.09 -13.60 -4.63
N PRO A 42 -15.65 -13.45 -3.42
CA PRO A 42 -16.18 -12.18 -2.92
C PRO A 42 -15.04 -11.27 -2.40
N ILE A 43 -13.91 -11.26 -3.09
CA ILE A 43 -12.79 -10.38 -2.76
C ILE A 43 -12.91 -9.15 -3.64
N THR A 44 -13.21 -8.02 -3.01
CA THR A 44 -13.42 -6.74 -3.68
C THR A 44 -12.10 -6.25 -4.29
N LEU A 45 -12.10 -5.87 -5.58
CA LEU A 45 -11.01 -5.19 -6.28
C LEU A 45 -10.16 -4.20 -5.44
N PRO A 46 -10.74 -3.32 -4.59
CA PRO A 46 -9.97 -2.40 -3.72
C PRO A 46 -8.99 -3.13 -2.80
N THR A 47 -9.32 -4.33 -2.35
CA THR A 47 -8.48 -5.14 -1.49
C THR A 47 -7.19 -5.55 -2.20
N TYR A 48 -7.26 -5.95 -3.46
CA TYR A 48 -6.07 -6.29 -4.25
C TYR A 48 -5.25 -5.06 -4.62
N ILE A 49 -5.92 -3.94 -4.92
CA ILE A 49 -5.26 -2.66 -5.15
C ILE A 49 -4.49 -2.24 -3.90
N SER A 50 -5.09 -2.35 -2.71
CA SER A 50 -4.42 -2.11 -1.43
C SER A 50 -3.15 -2.93 -1.28
N VAL A 51 -3.20 -4.23 -1.53
CA VAL A 51 -2.02 -5.09 -1.43
C VAL A 51 -0.94 -4.66 -2.41
N GLY A 52 -1.29 -4.33 -3.65
CA GLY A 52 -0.34 -3.79 -4.62
C GLY A 52 0.35 -2.51 -4.14
N ILE A 53 -0.41 -1.58 -3.54
CA ILE A 53 0.11 -0.35 -2.95
C ILE A 53 1.06 -0.66 -1.78
N ILE A 54 0.64 -1.52 -0.85
CA ILE A 54 1.45 -1.90 0.32
C ILE A 54 2.75 -2.56 -0.15
N LEU A 55 2.69 -3.46 -1.12
CA LEU A 55 3.86 -4.16 -1.65
C LEU A 55 4.85 -3.15 -2.26
N ALA A 56 4.38 -2.23 -3.11
CA ALA A 56 5.21 -1.19 -3.71
C ALA A 56 5.84 -0.25 -2.67
N THR A 57 5.12 0.09 -1.61
CA THR A 57 5.57 1.12 -0.67
C THR A 57 6.31 0.56 0.55
N VAL A 58 5.98 -0.64 1.01
CA VAL A 58 6.59 -1.28 2.19
C VAL A 58 7.75 -2.18 1.82
N ILE A 59 7.71 -2.86 0.68
CA ILE A 59 8.80 -3.77 0.29
C ILE A 59 9.76 -3.07 -0.67
N VAL A 60 9.22 -2.41 -1.70
CA VAL A 60 10.06 -1.88 -2.79
C VAL A 60 10.78 -0.59 -2.39
N LEU A 61 10.10 0.38 -1.76
CA LEU A 61 10.71 1.65 -1.35
C LEU A 61 11.90 1.51 -0.38
N PRO A 62 11.82 0.79 0.76
CA PRO A 62 12.96 0.69 1.67
C PRO A 62 14.17 0.01 1.03
N ASN A 63 13.97 -1.01 0.19
CA ASN A 63 15.07 -1.62 -0.55
C ASN A 63 15.70 -0.65 -1.54
N PHE A 64 14.88 0.13 -2.25
CA PHE A 64 15.34 1.19 -3.12
C PHE A 64 16.19 2.20 -2.33
N LEU A 65 15.73 2.66 -1.16
CA LEU A 65 16.49 3.58 -0.29
C LEU A 65 17.82 2.99 0.18
N ILE A 66 17.84 1.72 0.59
CA ILE A 66 19.06 1.05 1.06
C ILE A 66 20.07 0.88 -0.07
N GLN A 67 19.63 0.50 -1.27
CA GLN A 67 20.50 0.37 -2.44
C GLN A 67 21.08 1.72 -2.85
N TYR A 68 20.27 2.79 -2.84
CA TYR A 68 20.70 4.15 -3.15
C TYR A 68 21.78 4.66 -2.20
N ARG A 69 21.71 4.28 -0.91
CA ARG A 69 22.76 4.58 0.06
C ARG A 69 24.07 3.85 -0.24
N LYS A 70 24.02 2.62 -0.77
CA LYS A 70 25.21 1.81 -1.08
C LYS A 70 25.94 2.26 -2.35
N ILE A 71 25.24 2.76 -3.37
CA ILE A 71 25.80 3.04 -4.71
C ILE A 71 26.61 4.36 -4.77
N GLU A 72 27.03 4.94 -3.64
CA GLU A 72 27.58 6.31 -3.55
C GLU A 72 26.68 7.41 -4.14
N PHE A 73 25.48 7.07 -4.62
CA PHE A 73 24.58 8.01 -5.29
C PHE A 73 24.19 9.15 -4.35
N ILE A 74 23.98 8.83 -3.07
CA ILE A 74 23.74 9.85 -2.04
C ILE A 74 24.99 10.70 -1.77
N TYR A 75 26.20 10.12 -1.82
CA TYR A 75 27.44 10.89 -1.69
C TYR A 75 27.63 11.87 -2.86
N ARG A 76 27.32 11.43 -4.09
CA ARG A 76 27.35 12.28 -5.29
C ARG A 76 26.25 13.35 -5.28
N LEU A 77 25.10 13.06 -4.65
CA LEU A 77 24.03 14.05 -4.43
C LEU A 77 24.32 15.01 -3.26
N LYS A 78 25.10 14.61 -2.24
CA LYS A 78 25.59 15.55 -1.22
C LYS A 78 26.61 16.52 -1.79
N ALA A 79 27.37 16.11 -2.81
CA ALA A 79 28.28 16.98 -3.54
C ALA A 79 27.55 18.00 -4.43
N THR A 80 26.26 17.80 -4.71
CA THR A 80 25.41 18.83 -5.32
C THR A 80 24.75 19.67 -4.22
N THR A 81 24.53 20.96 -4.47
CA THR A 81 23.87 21.91 -3.54
C THR A 81 22.36 21.63 -3.36
N MET A 82 21.90 20.42 -3.64
CA MET A 82 20.50 20.05 -3.58
C MET A 82 20.07 19.77 -2.14
N ASN A 83 18.96 20.40 -1.74
CA ASN A 83 18.36 20.18 -0.43
C ASN A 83 17.78 18.75 -0.33
N ILE A 84 18.05 18.08 0.79
CA ILE A 84 17.59 16.71 1.08
C ILE A 84 16.06 16.58 1.04
N TYR A 85 15.32 17.62 1.45
CA TYR A 85 13.85 17.62 1.39
C TYR A 85 13.33 17.53 -0.04
N TRP A 86 14.02 18.14 -1.01
CA TRP A 86 13.69 18.03 -2.42
C TRP A 86 13.91 16.61 -2.96
N ILE A 87 14.95 15.92 -2.50
CA ILE A 87 15.21 14.51 -2.89
C ILE A 87 14.09 13.61 -2.35
N ILE A 88 13.74 13.75 -1.07
CA ILE A 88 12.66 12.99 -0.42
C ILE A 88 11.33 13.23 -1.15
N ALA A 89 10.98 14.49 -1.46
CA ALA A 89 9.77 14.82 -2.19
C ALA A 89 9.72 14.15 -3.58
N ASN A 90 10.84 14.11 -4.32
CA ASN A 90 10.90 13.43 -5.62
C ASN A 90 10.74 11.90 -5.49
N ILE A 91 11.26 11.28 -4.42
CA ILE A 91 11.05 9.86 -4.15
C ILE A 91 9.57 9.59 -3.85
N CYS A 92 8.93 10.41 -3.01
CA CYS A 92 7.49 10.29 -2.73
C CYS A 92 6.66 10.40 -4.01
N LEU A 93 6.95 11.40 -4.87
CA LEU A 93 6.28 11.58 -6.16
C LEU A 93 6.49 10.39 -7.10
N PHE A 94 7.69 9.82 -7.13
CA PHE A 94 7.98 8.62 -7.92
C PHE A 94 7.15 7.43 -7.46
N PHE A 95 7.05 7.19 -6.15
CA PHE A 95 6.24 6.10 -5.62
C PHE A 95 4.74 6.31 -5.78
N LEU A 96 4.27 7.56 -5.72
CA LEU A 96 2.89 7.90 -6.07
C LEU A 96 2.59 7.58 -7.53
N PHE A 97 3.52 7.90 -8.45
CA PHE A 97 3.40 7.51 -9.86
C PHE A 97 3.35 5.98 -10.04
N ILE A 98 4.19 5.23 -9.34
CA ILE A 98 4.16 3.75 -9.36
C ILE A 98 2.82 3.21 -8.85
N VAL A 99 2.28 3.77 -7.77
CA VAL A 99 0.95 3.37 -7.25
C VAL A 99 -0.16 3.63 -8.28
N VAL A 100 -0.12 4.77 -8.96
CA VAL A 100 -1.08 5.06 -10.04
C VAL A 100 -0.98 4.01 -11.14
N LEU A 101 0.22 3.63 -11.57
CA LEU A 101 0.42 2.56 -12.55
C LEU A 101 -0.15 1.22 -12.09
N ILE A 102 0.13 0.81 -10.84
CA ILE A 102 -0.41 -0.44 -10.27
C ILE A 102 -1.94 -0.38 -10.27
N THR A 103 -2.52 0.73 -9.85
CA THR A 103 -3.98 0.90 -9.77
C THR A 103 -4.61 0.75 -11.15
N ILE A 104 -4.09 1.48 -12.15
CA ILE A 104 -4.57 1.37 -13.55
C ILE A 104 -4.43 -0.05 -14.06
N TRP A 105 -3.27 -0.68 -13.83
CA TRP A 105 -3.00 -2.03 -14.28
C TRP A 105 -3.97 -3.06 -13.65
N MET A 106 -4.22 -2.95 -12.35
CA MET A 106 -5.19 -3.77 -11.63
C MET A 106 -6.62 -3.57 -12.15
N PHE A 107 -7.01 -2.34 -12.48
CA PHE A 107 -8.29 -2.07 -13.12
C PHE A 107 -8.39 -2.76 -14.49
N LEU A 108 -7.38 -2.66 -15.35
CA LEU A 108 -7.40 -3.28 -16.67
C LEU A 108 -7.65 -4.79 -16.59
N TRP A 109 -6.98 -5.47 -15.67
CA TRP A 109 -7.18 -6.91 -15.44
C TRP A 109 -8.54 -7.23 -14.85
N ALA A 110 -9.03 -6.43 -13.90
CA ALA A 110 -10.34 -6.63 -13.29
C ALA A 110 -11.48 -6.49 -14.30
N MET A 111 -11.32 -5.66 -15.33
CA MET A 111 -12.33 -5.46 -16.38
C MET A 111 -12.57 -6.68 -17.25
N ILE A 112 -11.73 -7.72 -17.20
CA ILE A 112 -11.99 -8.99 -17.90
C ILE A 112 -13.24 -9.66 -17.33
N PHE A 113 -13.50 -9.52 -16.02
CA PHE A 113 -14.59 -10.17 -15.32
C PHE A 113 -15.91 -9.38 -15.41
N PRO A 114 -17.00 -9.97 -15.94
CA PRO A 114 -18.29 -9.25 -16.09
C PRO A 114 -18.87 -8.70 -14.79
N GLN A 115 -18.75 -9.44 -13.69
CA GLN A 115 -19.23 -9.03 -12.37
C GLN A 115 -18.53 -7.76 -11.88
N GLN A 116 -17.21 -7.66 -12.09
CA GLN A 116 -16.43 -6.48 -11.70
C GLN A 116 -16.83 -5.25 -12.51
N ARG A 117 -17.13 -5.39 -13.81
CA ARG A 117 -17.64 -4.29 -14.64
C ARG A 117 -18.96 -3.70 -14.11
N MET A 118 -19.82 -4.51 -13.51
CA MET A 118 -21.05 -4.04 -12.87
C MET A 118 -20.76 -3.31 -11.55
N LEU A 119 -19.90 -3.88 -10.71
CA LEU A 119 -19.50 -3.28 -9.43
C LEU A 119 -18.76 -1.94 -9.61
N VAL A 120 -18.07 -1.74 -10.73
CA VAL A 120 -17.38 -0.47 -11.01
C VAL A 120 -18.35 0.71 -11.10
N LYS A 121 -19.59 0.47 -11.54
CA LYS A 121 -20.61 1.53 -11.68
C LYS A 121 -21.08 2.08 -10.33
N THR A 122 -20.92 1.31 -9.25
CA THR A 122 -21.38 1.67 -7.90
C THR A 122 -20.26 2.27 -7.04
N ILE A 123 -19.07 2.49 -7.61
CA ILE A 123 -17.93 2.99 -6.86
C ILE A 123 -18.10 4.46 -6.50
N ASN A 124 -17.88 4.79 -5.22
CA ASN A 124 -17.64 6.17 -4.81
C ASN A 124 -16.18 6.55 -5.07
N TRP A 125 -15.94 7.19 -6.22
CA TRP A 125 -14.59 7.57 -6.66
C TRP A 125 -13.86 8.53 -5.70
N GLY A 126 -14.59 9.40 -5.00
CA GLY A 126 -13.98 10.33 -4.03
C GLY A 126 -13.37 9.58 -2.85
N ILE A 127 -14.13 8.65 -2.25
CA ILE A 127 -13.65 7.80 -1.16
C ILE A 127 -12.55 6.85 -1.65
N PHE A 128 -12.64 6.35 -2.89
CA PHE A 128 -11.61 5.51 -3.47
C PHE A 128 -10.27 6.23 -3.60
N ILE A 129 -10.26 7.42 -4.19
CA ILE A 129 -9.03 8.22 -4.35
C ILE A 129 -8.45 8.58 -2.99
N LEU A 130 -9.30 8.93 -2.02
CA LEU A 130 -8.87 9.18 -0.64
C LEU A 130 -8.21 7.93 -0.02
N GLY A 131 -8.83 6.76 -0.18
CA GLY A 131 -8.27 5.48 0.28
C GLY A 131 -6.90 5.18 -0.34
N ILE A 132 -6.73 5.41 -1.64
CA ILE A 132 -5.44 5.24 -2.33
C ILE A 132 -4.40 6.18 -1.73
N PHE A 133 -4.76 7.46 -1.58
CA PHE A 133 -3.88 8.48 -1.04
C PHE A 133 -3.43 8.13 0.39
N LEU A 134 -4.36 7.77 1.27
CA LEU A 134 -4.05 7.39 2.66
C LEU A 134 -3.21 6.11 2.73
N THR A 135 -3.52 5.11 1.89
CA THR A 135 -2.75 3.85 1.85
C THR A 135 -1.33 4.10 1.35
N THR A 136 -1.18 4.95 0.34
CA THR A 136 0.12 5.32 -0.23
C THR A 136 0.96 6.11 0.75
N THR A 137 0.38 7.12 1.41
CA THR A 137 1.09 7.94 2.40
C THR A 137 1.54 7.11 3.60
N MET A 138 0.69 6.23 4.11
CA MET A 138 1.04 5.27 5.17
C MET A 138 2.16 4.34 4.74
N GLY A 139 2.06 3.77 3.53
CA GLY A 139 3.07 2.87 3.01
C GLY A 139 4.41 3.55 2.79
N ILE A 140 4.42 4.77 2.24
CA ILE A 140 5.62 5.59 2.09
C ILE A 140 6.23 5.89 3.46
N ALA A 141 5.41 6.21 4.45
CA ALA A 141 5.87 6.47 5.82
C ALA A 141 6.60 5.27 6.43
N ILE A 142 6.02 4.08 6.32
CA ILE A 142 6.62 2.82 6.77
C ILE A 142 7.90 2.54 5.98
N GLY A 143 7.87 2.67 4.66
CA GLY A 143 9.03 2.43 3.80
C GLY A 143 10.21 3.36 4.09
N PHE A 144 9.96 4.65 4.36
CA PHE A 144 11.00 5.58 4.80
C PHE A 144 11.52 5.25 6.19
N CYS A 145 10.64 4.90 7.13
CA CYS A 145 11.04 4.48 8.47
C CYS A 145 11.98 3.27 8.42
N ALA A 146 11.59 2.24 7.68
CA ALA A 146 12.39 1.03 7.50
C ALA A 146 13.71 1.28 6.74
N GLY A 147 13.65 2.00 5.61
CA GLY A 147 14.83 2.32 4.81
C GLY A 147 15.83 3.22 5.55
N GLY A 148 15.35 4.04 6.49
CA GLY A 148 16.17 4.83 7.40
C GLY A 148 16.83 3.99 8.50
N ILE A 149 16.06 3.13 9.17
CA ILE A 149 16.54 2.34 10.33
C ILE A 149 17.50 1.22 9.92
N PHE A 150 17.17 0.46 8.87
CA PHE A 150 17.91 -0.75 8.55
C PHE A 150 19.10 -0.48 7.63
N LYS A 151 20.26 -1.08 7.95
CA LYS A 151 21.50 -0.98 7.15
C LYS A 151 21.65 -2.09 6.11
N SER A 152 21.20 -3.29 6.46
CA SER A 152 21.27 -4.47 5.59
C SER A 152 19.99 -4.62 4.78
N ASN A 153 20.15 -4.87 3.47
CA ASN A 153 19.03 -5.13 2.56
C ASN A 153 18.25 -6.39 2.99
N SER A 154 18.95 -7.44 3.43
CA SER A 154 18.33 -8.71 3.83
C SER A 154 17.49 -8.56 5.11
N VAL A 155 18.01 -7.85 6.12
CA VAL A 155 17.28 -7.60 7.37
C VAL A 155 16.06 -6.73 7.13
N SER A 156 16.21 -5.67 6.31
CA SER A 156 15.08 -4.84 5.90
C SER A 156 14.01 -5.66 5.20
N LEU A 157 14.41 -6.51 4.23
CA LEU A 157 13.48 -7.38 3.52
C LEU A 157 12.68 -8.29 4.45
N ILE A 158 13.34 -8.98 5.38
CA ILE A 158 12.66 -9.89 6.33
C ILE A 158 11.61 -9.13 7.15
N ILE A 159 11.97 -7.95 7.67
CA ILE A 159 11.07 -7.15 8.51
C ILE A 159 9.93 -6.57 7.66
N MET A 160 10.22 -6.08 6.45
CA MET A 160 9.20 -5.53 5.55
C MET A 160 8.24 -6.59 5.04
N PHE A 161 8.72 -7.80 4.73
CA PHE A 161 7.85 -8.92 4.42
C PHE A 161 6.97 -9.30 5.62
N SER A 162 7.53 -9.32 6.83
CA SER A 162 6.74 -9.57 8.05
C SER A 162 5.65 -8.50 8.24
N MET A 163 6.00 -7.22 8.05
CA MET A 163 5.07 -6.08 8.09
C MET A 163 4.06 -6.07 6.95
N PHE A 164 4.34 -6.73 5.82
CA PHE A 164 3.41 -6.92 4.70
C PHE A 164 2.41 -8.05 4.96
N LEU A 165 2.85 -9.17 5.56
CA LEU A 165 1.99 -10.31 5.85
C LEU A 165 0.91 -9.97 6.88
N ILE A 166 1.25 -9.17 7.90
CA ILE A 166 0.30 -8.74 8.94
C ILE A 166 -0.96 -8.09 8.34
N PRO A 167 -0.89 -6.99 7.56
CA PRO A 167 -2.06 -6.38 6.95
C PRO A 167 -2.70 -7.26 5.85
N LEU A 168 -1.95 -8.16 5.21
CA LEU A 168 -2.52 -9.10 4.25
C LEU A 168 -3.50 -10.08 4.92
N TYR A 169 -3.14 -10.65 6.07
CA TYR A 169 -4.01 -11.61 6.75
C TYR A 169 -5.02 -10.95 7.68
N LEU A 170 -4.62 -9.90 8.40
CA LEU A 170 -5.44 -9.26 9.43
C LEU A 170 -6.16 -8.00 8.94
N GLY A 171 -5.77 -7.44 7.80
CA GLY A 171 -6.42 -6.26 7.22
C GLY A 171 -7.75 -6.55 6.52
N GLY A 172 -8.24 -7.79 6.55
CA GLY A 172 -9.47 -8.16 5.85
C GLY A 172 -9.26 -8.51 4.38
N VAL A 173 -8.00 -8.74 3.95
CA VAL A 173 -7.68 -9.01 2.55
C VAL A 173 -7.84 -10.49 2.21
N THR A 174 -7.10 -11.35 2.91
CA THR A 174 -7.15 -12.80 2.68
C THR A 174 -8.24 -13.46 3.53
N ILE A 175 -8.43 -12.97 4.76
CA ILE A 175 -9.43 -13.49 5.69
C ILE A 175 -10.50 -12.40 5.88
N PRO A 176 -11.75 -12.66 5.49
CA PRO A 176 -12.86 -11.74 5.72
C PRO A 176 -12.99 -11.32 7.20
N LEU A 177 -13.25 -10.03 7.43
CA LEU A 177 -13.25 -9.44 8.78
C LEU A 177 -14.40 -9.95 9.66
N ASP A 178 -15.53 -10.37 9.08
CA ASP A 178 -16.63 -11.03 9.78
C ASP A 178 -16.19 -12.35 10.41
N ILE A 179 -15.41 -13.14 9.67
CA ILE A 179 -14.89 -14.42 10.19
C ILE A 179 -13.97 -14.15 11.38
N ILE A 180 -13.11 -13.13 11.29
CA ILE A 180 -12.22 -12.74 12.39
C ILE A 180 -13.03 -12.24 13.59
N TYR A 181 -13.99 -11.34 13.38
CA TYR A 181 -14.80 -10.78 14.45
C TYR A 181 -15.61 -11.85 15.18
N ASN A 182 -16.24 -12.77 14.45
CA ASN A 182 -17.11 -13.79 15.01
C ASN A 182 -16.33 -14.95 15.67
N LYS A 183 -15.20 -15.37 15.08
CA LYS A 183 -14.44 -16.53 15.58
C LYS A 183 -13.29 -16.16 16.52
N ALA A 184 -12.73 -14.96 16.41
CA ALA A 184 -11.61 -14.49 17.21
C ALA A 184 -11.71 -12.97 17.51
N PRO A 185 -12.62 -12.55 18.41
CA PRO A 185 -12.86 -11.13 18.70
C PRO A 185 -11.59 -10.39 19.17
N TRP A 186 -10.74 -11.07 19.95
CA TRP A 186 -9.46 -10.51 20.41
C TRP A 186 -8.52 -10.16 19.24
N LEU A 187 -8.53 -10.99 18.19
CA LEU A 187 -7.72 -10.79 16.99
C LEU A 187 -8.24 -9.58 16.20
N PHE A 188 -9.57 -9.38 16.17
CA PHE A 188 -10.18 -8.20 15.58
C PHE A 188 -9.66 -6.90 16.22
N TYR A 189 -9.57 -6.83 17.56
CA TYR A 189 -9.04 -5.66 18.25
C TYR A 189 -7.56 -5.41 17.93
N LEU A 190 -6.75 -6.47 17.78
CA LEU A 190 -5.37 -6.32 17.31
C LEU A 190 -5.30 -5.72 15.91
N THR A 191 -6.28 -6.00 15.05
CA THR A 191 -6.31 -5.40 13.70
C THR A 191 -6.44 -3.88 13.73
N LEU A 192 -7.03 -3.31 14.77
CA LEU A 192 -7.18 -1.85 14.94
C LEU A 192 -5.85 -1.14 15.19
N ALA A 193 -4.84 -1.87 15.67
CA ALA A 193 -3.48 -1.34 15.88
C ALA A 193 -2.60 -1.42 14.62
N ILE A 194 -3.07 -2.11 13.56
CA ILE A 194 -2.30 -2.27 12.33
C ILE A 194 -2.35 -0.95 11.53
N PRO A 195 -1.20 -0.38 11.14
CA PRO A 195 -1.17 0.93 10.46
C PRO A 195 -2.02 0.98 9.18
N PHE A 196 -2.14 -0.14 8.46
CA PHE A 196 -2.91 -0.21 7.22
C PHE A 196 -4.41 -0.43 7.41
N LYS A 197 -4.90 -0.72 8.62
CA LYS A 197 -6.31 -1.06 8.84
C LYS A 197 -7.25 0.01 8.30
N TYR A 198 -7.14 1.23 8.83
CA TYR A 198 -8.00 2.35 8.46
C TYR A 198 -7.90 2.76 6.98
N PRO A 199 -6.70 2.97 6.39
CA PRO A 199 -6.62 3.39 5.00
C PRO A 199 -7.15 2.32 4.03
N VAL A 200 -6.92 1.02 4.31
CA VAL A 200 -7.46 -0.09 3.50
C VAL A 200 -8.97 -0.19 3.67
N SER A 201 -9.49 -0.06 4.89
CA SER A 201 -10.93 -0.06 5.14
C SER A 201 -11.62 1.10 4.43
N ILE A 202 -11.04 2.31 4.42
CA ILE A 202 -11.57 3.45 3.66
C ILE A 202 -11.62 3.14 2.16
N LEU A 203 -10.58 2.50 1.62
CA LEU A 203 -10.57 2.08 0.22
C LEU A 203 -11.69 1.07 -0.09
N GLN A 204 -11.94 0.12 0.82
CA GLN A 204 -13.02 -0.87 0.68
C GLN A 204 -14.42 -0.23 0.76
N LEU A 205 -14.61 0.80 1.60
CA LEU A 205 -15.90 1.51 1.71
C LEU A 205 -16.38 2.10 0.38
N ALA A 206 -15.46 2.42 -0.53
CA ALA A 206 -15.83 2.94 -1.84
C ALA A 206 -16.63 1.94 -2.69
N TRP A 207 -16.65 0.64 -2.36
CA TRP A 207 -17.40 -0.42 -3.05
C TRP A 207 -18.75 -0.69 -2.35
N GLY A 208 -19.56 0.35 -2.17
CA GLY A 208 -20.93 0.22 -1.66
C GLY A 208 -21.08 0.09 -0.15
N GLY A 209 -20.04 0.39 0.62
CA GLY A 209 -20.10 0.41 2.09
C GLY A 209 -20.87 1.61 2.65
N ASP A 210 -21.26 1.52 3.92
CA ASP A 210 -21.74 2.67 4.70
C ASP A 210 -20.54 3.52 5.13
N ILE A 211 -20.36 4.63 4.42
CA ILE A 211 -19.25 5.58 4.60
C ILE A 211 -19.30 6.19 6.01
N ASN A 212 -20.49 6.54 6.50
CA ASN A 212 -20.63 7.26 7.78
C ASN A 212 -20.33 6.33 8.96
N GLY A 213 -20.81 5.09 8.90
CA GLY A 213 -20.58 4.09 9.94
C GLY A 213 -19.30 3.26 9.81
N MET A 214 -18.47 3.50 8.78
CA MET A 214 -17.36 2.63 8.38
C MET A 214 -17.74 1.14 8.33
N LYS A 215 -18.79 0.81 7.56
CA LYS A 215 -19.20 -0.58 7.34
C LYS A 215 -18.99 -1.04 5.91
N VAL A 216 -18.34 -2.17 5.74
CA VAL A 216 -18.11 -2.79 4.42
C VAL A 216 -19.07 -3.98 4.25
N ILE A 217 -19.52 -4.20 3.02
CA ILE A 217 -20.33 -5.36 2.67
C ILE A 217 -19.45 -6.61 2.74
N SER A 218 -19.86 -7.58 3.55
CA SER A 218 -19.20 -8.88 3.68
C SER A 218 -19.39 -9.75 2.44
N SER A 219 -18.65 -10.85 2.38
CA SER A 219 -18.90 -11.94 1.42
C SER A 219 -20.29 -12.54 1.54
N THR A 220 -20.92 -12.41 2.71
CA THR A 220 -22.28 -12.88 3.02
C THR A 220 -23.36 -11.81 2.78
N GLY A 221 -22.99 -10.62 2.30
CA GLY A 221 -23.91 -9.51 2.03
C GLY A 221 -24.29 -8.66 3.25
N HIS A 222 -23.74 -8.95 4.43
CA HIS A 222 -23.99 -8.20 5.66
C HIS A 222 -23.01 -7.04 5.83
N LEU A 223 -23.47 -5.94 6.43
CA LEU A 223 -22.60 -4.81 6.76
C LEU A 223 -21.79 -5.11 8.04
N ILE A 224 -20.46 -5.11 7.92
CA ILE A 224 -19.55 -5.33 9.04
C ILE A 224 -18.84 -4.02 9.39
N ASN A 225 -18.73 -3.71 10.68
CA ASN A 225 -17.88 -2.62 11.16
C ASN A 225 -16.40 -2.96 10.89
N VAL A 226 -15.73 -2.14 10.09
CA VAL A 226 -14.31 -2.34 9.74
C VAL A 226 -13.38 -1.31 10.39
N GLY A 227 -13.92 -0.38 11.16
CA GLY A 227 -13.14 0.65 11.83
C GLY A 227 -13.91 1.36 12.94
N PHE A 228 -13.54 2.61 13.15
CA PHE A 228 -14.21 3.49 14.10
C PHE A 228 -15.62 3.85 13.60
N PRO A 229 -16.54 4.26 14.50
CA PRO A 229 -17.91 4.63 14.15
C PRO A 229 -18.03 5.85 13.22
N ASN A 230 -16.91 6.46 12.81
CA ASN A 230 -16.88 7.59 11.89
C ASN A 230 -15.61 7.57 11.03
N ILE A 231 -15.77 7.74 9.72
CA ILE A 231 -14.68 7.80 8.74
C ILE A 231 -13.64 8.87 9.07
N TRP A 232 -14.05 10.02 9.62
CA TRP A 232 -13.14 11.11 9.98
C TRP A 232 -12.08 10.67 10.99
N ILE A 233 -12.45 9.80 11.94
CA ILE A 233 -11.50 9.24 12.92
C ILE A 233 -10.47 8.39 12.19
N GLY A 234 -10.90 7.54 11.25
CA GLY A 234 -10.00 6.73 10.43
C GLY A 234 -9.02 7.57 9.60
N ILE A 235 -9.50 8.68 9.03
CA ILE A 235 -8.65 9.62 8.26
C ILE A 235 -7.60 10.27 9.18
N ILE A 236 -8.02 10.82 10.31
CA ILE A 236 -7.13 11.51 11.26
C ILE A 236 -6.06 10.55 11.79
N VAL A 237 -6.46 9.34 12.21
CA VAL A 237 -5.52 8.32 12.69
C VAL A 237 -4.52 7.93 11.62
N SER A 238 -4.97 7.73 10.37
CA SER A 238 -4.09 7.40 9.24
C SER A 238 -3.04 8.49 9.00
N LEU A 239 -3.46 9.76 9.00
CA LEU A 239 -2.56 10.90 8.80
C LEU A 239 -1.61 11.10 9.98
N ALA A 240 -2.09 11.00 11.22
CA ALA A 240 -1.28 11.17 12.42
C ALA A 240 -0.18 10.11 12.51
N VAL A 241 -0.52 8.83 12.28
CA VAL A 241 0.45 7.73 12.29
C VAL A 241 1.43 7.86 11.13
N SER A 242 0.97 8.21 9.93
CA SER A 242 1.86 8.45 8.78
C SER A 242 2.84 9.59 9.05
N GLY A 243 2.36 10.70 9.62
CA GLY A 243 3.19 11.85 9.98
C GLY A 243 4.26 11.50 11.01
N LEU A 244 3.89 10.75 12.05
CA LEU A 244 4.84 10.24 13.06
C LEU A 244 5.92 9.35 12.44
N LEU A 245 5.52 8.41 11.58
CA LEU A 245 6.44 7.47 10.93
C LEU A 245 7.37 8.17 9.92
N ILE A 246 6.88 9.14 9.16
CA ILE A 246 7.72 9.98 8.29
C ILE A 246 8.72 10.76 9.13
N PHE A 247 8.29 11.39 10.21
CA PHE A 247 9.17 12.15 11.11
C PHE A 247 10.29 11.27 11.67
N LEU A 248 9.95 10.07 12.17
CA LEU A 248 10.93 9.09 12.63
C LEU A 248 11.87 8.65 11.50
N GLY A 249 11.31 8.31 10.33
CA GLY A 249 12.08 7.91 9.16
C GLY A 249 13.08 8.97 8.72
N VAL A 250 12.69 10.24 8.62
CA VAL A 250 13.60 11.35 8.28
C VAL A 250 14.69 11.53 9.34
N LYS A 251 14.34 11.40 10.63
CA LYS A 251 15.32 11.51 11.73
C LYS A 251 16.37 10.41 11.66
N PHE A 252 15.97 9.16 11.42
CA PHE A 252 16.88 8.02 11.29
C PHE A 252 17.61 7.97 9.95
N PHE A 253 17.01 8.52 8.90
CA PHE A 253 17.64 8.67 7.59
C PHE A 253 18.75 9.71 7.58
N ARG A 254 18.99 10.48 8.67
CA ARG A 254 20.17 11.35 8.77
C ARG A 254 21.44 10.55 8.47
N LEU A 255 21.95 10.83 7.28
CA LEU A 255 23.10 10.22 6.63
C LEU A 255 24.37 10.40 7.47
N ARG A 256 24.58 9.49 8.43
CA ARG A 256 25.92 9.07 8.83
C ARG A 256 26.53 8.23 7.73
#